data_AF-A0AAN0RGU0-F1
#
_entry.id   AF-A0AAN0RGU0-F1
#
_cell.length_a   1.000
_cell.length_b   1.000
_cell.length_c   1.000
_cell.angle_alpha   90.00
_cell.angle_beta   90.00
_cell.angle_gamma   90.00
#
_symmetry.space_group_name_H-M   'P 1'
#
loop_
_entity.id
_entity.type
_entity.pdbx_description
1 polymer ?
#
loop_
_entity_poly.entity_id
_entity_poly.type
_entity_poly.pdbx_seq_one_letter_code
_entity_poly.pdbx_strand_id
1 'polypeptide(L)'
;MKYDFFVEGFSTPPHPKGITLVGKSVQLEPLNVQKHSEDLHNANLIDLEGVNWLYLPYGPFERLDEYQKWLETEAANDDPTFFAIINLTDGKAVGVASFLRINRPDGSIEVGHINYSPLLQKTKEGTEAMYLMMRWAFENGYRRYEWKCNALNLKSRYAAQRLGFSYEGVFRQMSITKGRNRNTAWFAVIDNEWPRIKAAFESYLSDDNFNYQQKPIISLSSLTKPILYKIDNKEFS
;
A
#
# COMPACT_ATOMS: atom_id res chain seq x y z
N MET A 1 17.34 -0.09 -17.73
CA MET A 1 18.30 1.02 -17.87
C MET A 1 19.70 0.43 -17.87
N LYS A 2 20.52 0.71 -18.90
CA LYS A 2 21.86 0.09 -19.11
C LYS A 2 23.01 1.10 -19.04
N TYR A 3 22.83 2.21 -18.32
CA TYR A 3 23.85 3.25 -18.23
C TYR A 3 24.07 3.63 -16.78
N ASP A 4 25.34 3.78 -16.41
CA ASP A 4 25.78 4.55 -15.25
C ASP A 4 25.48 6.02 -15.54
N PHE A 5 24.82 6.71 -14.61
CA PHE A 5 24.44 8.12 -14.77
C PHE A 5 24.46 8.83 -13.43
N PHE A 6 24.86 10.09 -13.43
CA PHE A 6 24.76 10.95 -12.25
C PHE A 6 23.29 11.28 -11.96
N VAL A 7 22.92 11.21 -10.68
CA VAL A 7 21.61 11.67 -10.22
C VAL A 7 21.70 13.15 -9.90
N GLU A 8 21.59 13.98 -10.94
CA GLU A 8 21.64 15.42 -10.79
C GLU A 8 20.39 15.95 -10.07
N GLY A 9 20.58 16.98 -9.23
CA GLY A 9 19.47 17.65 -8.53
C GLY A 9 18.78 16.82 -7.44
N PHE A 10 19.34 15.68 -7.02
CA PHE A 10 18.78 14.91 -5.92
C PHE A 10 18.86 15.67 -4.60
N SER A 11 17.72 15.79 -3.93
CA SER A 11 17.60 16.27 -2.56
C SER A 11 17.01 15.18 -1.68
N THR A 12 17.52 15.03 -0.46
CA THR A 12 16.97 14.11 0.53
C THR A 12 15.48 14.40 0.75
N PRO A 13 14.56 13.46 0.45
CA PRO A 13 13.14 13.67 0.62
C PRO A 13 12.76 13.78 2.11
N PRO A 14 11.61 14.40 2.44
CA PRO A 14 11.14 14.50 3.81
C PRO A 14 10.69 13.14 4.36
N HIS A 15 10.70 13.02 5.69
CA HIS A 15 10.11 11.86 6.36
C HIS A 15 8.57 11.96 6.34
N PRO A 16 7.81 10.87 6.15
CA PRO A 16 6.34 10.91 6.10
C PRO A 16 5.66 11.11 7.46
N LYS A 17 6.40 11.27 8.57
CA LYS A 17 5.78 11.24 9.90
C LYS A 17 4.93 12.49 10.12
N GLY A 18 3.69 12.28 10.58
CA GLY A 18 2.76 13.36 10.91
C GLY A 18 2.02 13.98 9.72
N ILE A 19 2.27 13.53 8.48
CA ILE A 19 1.53 14.04 7.32
C ILE A 19 0.10 13.52 7.31
N THR A 20 -0.81 14.24 6.64
CA THR A 20 -2.14 13.74 6.30
C THR A 20 -2.30 13.76 4.78
N LEU A 21 -2.85 12.69 4.21
CA LEU A 21 -3.08 12.58 2.76
C LEU A 21 -4.57 12.64 2.48
N VAL A 22 -5.01 13.67 1.76
CA VAL A 22 -6.43 13.91 1.48
C VAL A 22 -6.75 13.58 0.02
N GLY A 23 -7.73 12.71 -0.18
CA GLY A 23 -8.32 12.38 -1.47
C GLY A 23 -9.77 12.86 -1.59
N LYS A 24 -10.49 12.34 -2.59
CA LYS A 24 -11.91 12.62 -2.81
C LYS A 24 -12.83 11.72 -1.96
N SER A 25 -12.48 10.44 -1.80
CA SER A 25 -13.28 9.43 -1.11
C SER A 25 -12.65 8.92 0.18
N VAL A 26 -11.32 9.09 0.33
CA VAL A 26 -10.58 8.68 1.52
C VAL A 26 -9.61 9.74 1.99
N GLN A 27 -9.28 9.67 3.29
CA GLN A 27 -8.17 10.40 3.91
C GLN A 27 -7.27 9.41 4.66
N LEU A 28 -5.96 9.59 4.58
CA LEU A 28 -5.00 8.86 5.40
C LEU A 28 -4.49 9.79 6.49
N GLU A 29 -4.75 9.42 7.74
CA GLU A 29 -4.32 10.16 8.92
C GLU A 29 -3.20 9.42 9.64
N PRO A 30 -2.26 10.12 10.30
CA PRO A 30 -1.33 9.47 11.22
C PRO A 30 -2.10 8.60 12.21
N LEU A 31 -1.65 7.36 12.41
CA LEU A 31 -2.34 6.41 13.25
C LEU A 31 -2.49 6.96 14.69
N ASN A 32 -3.73 7.02 15.17
CA ASN A 32 -4.08 7.47 16.51
C ASN A 32 -4.97 6.42 17.16
N VAL A 33 -4.47 5.79 18.23
CA VAL A 33 -5.14 4.67 18.89
C VAL A 33 -6.53 5.07 19.40
N GLN A 34 -6.63 6.18 20.12
CA GLN A 34 -7.88 6.64 20.73
C GLN A 34 -8.95 6.97 19.69
N LYS A 35 -8.54 7.51 18.54
CA LYS A 35 -9.45 7.89 17.45
C LYS A 35 -9.84 6.71 16.56
N HIS A 36 -8.91 5.79 16.28
CA HIS A 36 -9.08 4.83 15.19
C HIS A 36 -9.34 3.39 15.64
N SER A 37 -8.99 3.01 16.88
CA SER A 37 -8.93 1.59 17.25
C SER A 37 -10.28 0.87 17.17
N GLU A 38 -11.36 1.51 17.60
CA GLU A 38 -12.69 0.89 17.64
C GLU A 38 -13.24 0.66 16.23
N ASP A 39 -13.19 1.67 15.37
CA ASP A 39 -13.59 1.56 13.96
C ASP A 39 -12.78 0.49 13.22
N LEU A 40 -11.45 0.51 13.36
CA LEU A 40 -10.56 -0.44 12.72
C LEU A 40 -10.80 -1.88 13.20
N HIS A 41 -11.02 -2.08 14.51
CA HIS A 41 -11.33 -3.39 15.07
C HIS A 41 -12.67 -3.91 14.55
N ASN A 42 -13.71 -3.08 14.61
CA ASN A 42 -15.05 -3.41 14.10
C ASN A 42 -15.03 -3.74 12.60
N ALA A 43 -14.30 -2.96 11.79
CA ALA A 43 -14.16 -3.21 10.37
C ALA A 43 -13.45 -4.54 10.09
N ASN A 44 -12.43 -4.88 10.89
CA ASN A 44 -11.68 -6.12 10.74
C ASN A 44 -12.45 -7.37 11.18
N LEU A 45 -13.38 -7.26 12.14
CA LEU A 45 -14.24 -8.37 12.57
C LEU A 45 -15.20 -8.87 11.49
N ILE A 46 -15.39 -8.14 10.39
CA ILE A 46 -16.16 -8.58 9.23
C ILE A 46 -15.46 -9.76 8.54
N ASP A 47 -14.13 -9.89 8.66
CA ASP A 47 -13.36 -11.05 8.16
C ASP A 47 -13.44 -12.22 9.16
N LEU A 48 -14.58 -12.91 9.14
CA LEU A 48 -14.89 -14.01 10.06
C LEU A 48 -13.89 -15.17 10.00
N GLU A 49 -13.23 -15.37 8.86
CA GLU A 49 -12.26 -16.44 8.65
C GLU A 49 -10.81 -16.00 8.91
N GLY A 50 -10.58 -14.71 9.20
CA GLY A 50 -9.25 -14.14 9.46
C GLY A 50 -8.29 -14.20 8.26
N VAL A 51 -8.81 -14.33 7.03
CA VAL A 51 -8.02 -14.51 5.81
C VAL A 51 -7.11 -13.32 5.52
N ASN A 52 -7.50 -12.11 5.96
CA ASN A 52 -6.72 -10.88 5.79
C ASN A 52 -5.40 -10.91 6.56
N TRP A 53 -5.31 -11.71 7.62
CA TRP A 53 -4.14 -11.80 8.51
C TRP A 53 -3.17 -12.91 8.11
N LEU A 54 -3.54 -13.76 7.14
CA LEU A 54 -2.78 -14.95 6.76
C LEU A 54 -1.32 -14.66 6.41
N TYR A 55 -1.08 -13.55 5.71
CA TYR A 55 0.26 -13.14 5.26
C TYR A 55 0.82 -11.91 5.99
N LEU A 56 0.10 -11.40 6.99
CA LEU A 56 0.60 -10.35 7.87
C LEU A 56 1.39 -10.99 9.02
N PRO A 57 2.44 -10.33 9.53
CA PRO A 57 3.28 -10.88 10.60
C PRO A 57 2.57 -10.90 11.97
N TYR A 58 1.47 -10.18 12.10
CA TYR A 58 0.63 -10.06 13.29
C TYR A 58 -0.82 -10.48 13.02
N GLY A 59 -1.66 -10.37 14.04
CA GLY A 59 -3.08 -10.70 14.00
C GLY A 59 -3.39 -12.18 13.73
N PRO A 60 -4.67 -12.56 13.69
CA PRO A 60 -5.85 -11.73 13.97
C PRO A 60 -5.92 -11.25 15.43
N PHE A 61 -6.81 -10.29 15.72
CA PHE A 61 -7.05 -9.78 17.07
C PHE A 61 -8.54 -9.95 17.40
N GLU A 62 -8.86 -10.88 18.29
CA GLU A 62 -10.25 -11.16 18.66
C GLU A 62 -10.81 -10.06 19.55
N ARG A 63 -9.98 -9.49 20.42
CA ARG A 63 -10.40 -8.49 21.40
C ARG A 63 -9.84 -7.10 21.06
N LEU A 64 -10.64 -6.08 21.37
CA LEU A 64 -10.25 -4.69 21.14
C LEU A 64 -9.00 -4.28 21.94
N ASP A 65 -8.84 -4.76 23.17
CA ASP A 65 -7.69 -4.44 24.01
C ASP A 65 -6.37 -5.03 23.47
N GLU A 66 -6.43 -6.19 22.82
CA GLU A 66 -5.27 -6.76 22.13
C GLU A 66 -4.90 -5.95 20.89
N TYR A 67 -5.91 -5.50 20.14
CA TYR A 67 -5.70 -4.66 18.97
C TYR A 67 -5.13 -3.29 19.34
N GLN A 68 -5.65 -2.67 20.41
CA GLN A 68 -5.15 -1.40 20.94
C GLN A 68 -3.67 -1.49 21.34
N LYS A 69 -3.26 -2.54 22.05
CA LYS A 69 -1.84 -2.75 22.42
C LYS A 69 -0.93 -2.82 21.20
N TRP A 70 -1.39 -3.49 20.14
CA TRP A 70 -0.65 -3.52 18.88
C TRP A 70 -0.57 -2.13 18.24
N LEU A 71 -1.70 -1.42 18.12
CA LEU A 71 -1.73 -0.06 17.58
C LEU A 71 -0.87 0.93 18.37
N GLU A 72 -0.84 0.85 19.70
CA GLU A 72 0.02 1.67 20.56
C GLU A 72 1.50 1.48 20.24
N THR A 73 1.90 0.22 20.03
CA THR A 73 3.28 -0.12 19.66
C THR A 73 3.64 0.44 18.29
N GLU A 74 2.76 0.26 17.30
CA GLU A 74 3.04 0.69 15.93
C GLU A 74 2.95 2.22 15.74
N ALA A 75 2.04 2.89 16.43
CA ALA A 75 1.86 4.34 16.35
C ALA A 75 3.06 5.12 16.95
N ALA A 76 3.85 4.49 17.82
CA ALA A 76 5.03 5.10 18.41
C ALA A 76 6.25 5.10 17.46
N ASN A 77 6.27 4.22 16.45
CA ASN A 77 7.41 4.02 15.57
C ASN A 77 7.54 5.14 14.52
N ASP A 78 8.80 5.42 14.13
CA ASP A 78 9.10 6.24 12.95
C ASP A 78 9.14 5.39 11.67
N ASP A 79 9.55 4.13 11.78
CA ASP A 79 9.58 3.16 10.69
C ASP A 79 9.18 1.78 11.25
N PRO A 80 7.99 1.26 10.88
CA PRO A 80 7.02 1.82 9.93
C PRO A 80 6.30 3.08 10.44
N THR A 81 6.04 4.04 9.55
CA THR A 81 5.11 5.16 9.78
C THR A 81 3.70 4.73 9.36
N PHE A 82 2.82 4.47 10.32
CA PHE A 82 1.45 4.00 10.07
C PHE A 82 0.43 5.12 9.85
N PHE A 83 -0.54 4.81 8.99
CA PHE A 83 -1.73 5.62 8.73
C PHE A 83 -3.00 4.78 8.92
N ALA A 84 -4.03 5.41 9.48
CA ALA A 84 -5.40 4.91 9.35
C ALA A 84 -6.03 5.47 8.07
N ILE A 85 -6.74 4.61 7.35
CA ILE A 85 -7.48 4.95 6.13
C ILE A 85 -8.93 5.22 6.53
N ILE A 86 -9.33 6.48 6.43
CA ILE A 86 -10.65 6.97 6.79
C ILE A 86 -11.51 7.02 5.53
N ASN A 87 -12.67 6.35 5.54
CA ASN A 87 -13.69 6.53 4.51
C ASN A 87 -14.42 7.85 4.76
N LEU A 88 -14.44 8.75 3.78
CA LEU A 88 -15.06 10.06 3.94
C LEU A 88 -16.59 10.02 3.87
N THR A 89 -17.19 8.91 3.42
CA THR A 89 -18.64 8.75 3.36
C THR A 89 -19.26 8.70 4.75
N ASP A 90 -18.64 7.97 5.68
CA ASP A 90 -19.14 7.75 7.04
C ASP A 90 -18.15 8.20 8.13
N GLY A 91 -16.97 8.67 7.75
CA GLY A 91 -15.94 9.17 8.66
C GLY A 91 -15.19 8.08 9.43
N LYS A 92 -15.36 6.80 9.08
CA LYS A 92 -14.81 5.67 9.85
C LYS A 92 -13.45 5.21 9.36
N ALA A 93 -12.62 4.77 10.29
CA ALA A 93 -11.36 4.10 9.96
C ALA A 93 -11.62 2.65 9.47
N VAL A 94 -11.28 2.35 8.21
CA VAL A 94 -11.63 1.09 7.54
C VAL A 94 -10.42 0.27 7.09
N GLY A 95 -9.22 0.70 7.44
CA GLY A 95 -7.98 -0.05 7.19
C GLY A 95 -6.75 0.72 7.62
N VAL A 96 -5.60 0.06 7.52
CA VAL A 96 -4.30 0.67 7.79
C VAL A 96 -3.33 0.37 6.65
N ALA A 97 -2.37 1.28 6.47
CA ALA A 97 -1.19 1.09 5.64
C ALA A 97 -0.03 1.90 6.25
N SER A 98 1.20 1.58 5.87
CA SER A 98 2.38 2.28 6.37
C SER A 98 3.36 2.58 5.26
N PHE A 99 4.15 3.63 5.45
CA PHE A 99 5.48 3.67 4.85
C PHE A 99 6.48 2.97 5.75
N LEU A 100 7.40 2.20 5.18
CA LEU A 100 8.45 1.51 5.93
C LEU A 100 9.74 1.39 5.12
N ARG A 101 10.82 0.97 5.77
CA ARG A 101 12.17 0.89 5.18
C ARG A 101 12.53 2.19 4.49
N ILE A 102 12.38 3.29 5.22
CA ILE A 102 12.47 4.65 4.72
C ILE A 102 13.94 5.01 4.54
N ASN A 103 14.45 4.93 3.30
CA ASN A 103 15.82 5.28 2.96
C ASN A 103 15.86 6.62 2.22
N ARG A 104 15.84 7.71 3.01
CA ARG A 104 15.89 9.07 2.48
C ARG A 104 17.21 9.40 1.76
N PRO A 105 18.40 8.97 2.24
CA PRO A 105 19.65 9.20 1.51
C PRO A 105 19.64 8.71 0.05
N ASP A 106 18.94 7.60 -0.24
CA ASP A 106 18.83 7.08 -1.60
C ASP A 106 17.47 7.36 -2.26
N GLY A 107 16.56 8.02 -1.54
CA GLY A 107 15.21 8.33 -1.99
C GLY A 107 14.35 7.09 -2.26
N SER A 108 14.49 6.02 -1.48
CA SER A 108 13.60 4.86 -1.57
C SER A 108 12.71 4.71 -0.35
N ILE A 109 11.50 4.23 -0.57
CA ILE A 109 10.50 3.98 0.48
C ILE A 109 9.59 2.85 0.06
N GLU A 110 9.12 2.07 1.02
CA GLU A 110 8.17 1.00 0.78
C GLU A 110 6.78 1.38 1.30
N VAL A 111 5.74 0.91 0.62
CA VAL A 111 4.41 0.77 1.21
C VAL A 111 4.15 -0.67 1.65
N GLY A 112 3.74 -0.82 2.89
CA GLY A 112 3.54 -2.14 3.50
C GLY A 112 2.68 -2.06 4.75
N HIS A 113 2.61 -3.17 5.46
CA HIS A 113 1.64 -3.35 6.55
C HIS A 113 0.20 -3.00 6.15
N ILE A 114 -0.13 -3.21 4.88
CA ILE A 114 -1.44 -2.93 4.31
C ILE A 114 -2.42 -3.96 4.84
N ASN A 115 -3.34 -3.53 5.68
CA ASN A 115 -4.47 -4.32 6.16
C ASN A 115 -5.75 -3.57 5.80
N TYR A 116 -6.37 -4.01 4.70
CA TYR A 116 -7.68 -3.53 4.29
C TYR A 116 -8.73 -4.43 4.92
N SER A 117 -9.62 -3.85 5.71
CA SER A 117 -10.83 -4.56 6.12
C SER A 117 -11.66 -4.95 4.89
N PRO A 118 -12.63 -5.87 5.01
CA PRO A 118 -13.54 -6.20 3.91
C PRO A 118 -14.26 -4.98 3.30
N LEU A 119 -14.46 -3.90 4.08
CA LEU A 119 -15.08 -2.66 3.62
C LEU A 119 -14.23 -1.89 2.58
N LEU A 120 -12.91 -2.11 2.57
CA LEU A 120 -11.98 -1.37 1.71
C LEU A 120 -11.43 -2.23 0.55
N GLN A 121 -11.65 -3.54 0.57
CA GLN A 121 -11.13 -4.43 -0.45
C GLN A 121 -11.88 -4.29 -1.77
N LYS A 122 -11.14 -4.14 -2.87
CA LYS A 122 -11.67 -4.04 -4.24
C LYS A 122 -12.62 -2.84 -4.44
N THR A 123 -12.42 -1.77 -3.68
CA THR A 123 -13.18 -0.51 -3.80
C THR A 123 -12.38 0.59 -4.51
N LYS A 124 -13.07 1.68 -4.88
CA LYS A 124 -12.44 2.90 -5.44
C LYS A 124 -11.55 3.55 -4.36
N GLU A 125 -12.07 3.63 -3.15
CA GLU A 125 -11.46 4.12 -1.91
C GLU A 125 -10.12 3.43 -1.63
N GLY A 126 -10.09 2.08 -1.69
CA GLY A 126 -8.87 1.31 -1.47
C GLY A 126 -7.82 1.54 -2.57
N THR A 127 -8.25 1.86 -3.79
CA THR A 127 -7.34 2.24 -4.88
C THR A 127 -6.82 3.67 -4.70
N GLU A 128 -7.69 4.60 -4.32
CA GLU A 128 -7.32 5.99 -4.04
C GLU A 128 -6.33 6.07 -2.87
N ALA A 129 -6.50 5.28 -1.82
CA ALA A 129 -5.56 5.26 -0.69
C ALA A 129 -4.11 4.94 -1.14
N MET A 130 -3.94 3.95 -2.01
CA MET A 130 -2.62 3.61 -2.56
C MET A 130 -2.10 4.67 -3.52
N TYR A 131 -2.97 5.29 -4.30
CA TYR A 131 -2.61 6.43 -5.16
C TYR A 131 -2.09 7.60 -4.33
N LEU A 132 -2.75 7.96 -3.23
CA LEU A 132 -2.36 9.07 -2.36
C LEU A 132 -0.97 8.86 -1.76
N MET A 133 -0.68 7.65 -1.25
CA MET A 133 0.64 7.33 -0.70
C MET A 133 1.73 7.36 -1.77
N MET A 134 1.48 6.77 -2.93
CA MET A 134 2.42 6.76 -4.04
C MET A 134 2.68 8.17 -4.59
N ARG A 135 1.61 8.97 -4.73
CA ARG A 135 1.68 10.38 -5.14
C ARG A 135 2.54 11.18 -4.19
N TRP A 136 2.28 11.07 -2.89
CA TRP A 136 3.08 11.77 -1.90
C TRP A 136 4.56 11.41 -1.99
N ALA A 137 4.90 10.12 -2.11
CA ALA A 137 6.30 9.70 -2.21
C ALA A 137 7.01 10.36 -3.40
N PHE A 138 6.47 10.23 -4.61
CA PHE A 138 7.12 10.79 -5.80
C PHE A 138 7.10 12.32 -5.85
N GLU A 139 6.02 12.96 -5.41
CA GLU A 139 5.94 14.43 -5.36
C GLU A 139 6.85 15.05 -4.30
N ASN A 140 7.37 14.25 -3.37
CA ASN A 140 8.30 14.68 -2.33
C ASN A 140 9.74 14.20 -2.58
N GLY A 141 10.06 13.75 -3.79
CA GLY A 141 11.45 13.47 -4.20
C GLY A 141 11.94 12.06 -3.92
N TYR A 142 11.08 11.13 -3.49
CA TYR A 142 11.43 9.72 -3.54
C TYR A 142 11.51 9.27 -5.00
N ARG A 143 12.54 8.48 -5.31
CA ARG A 143 12.83 7.98 -6.65
C ARG A 143 12.39 6.54 -6.86
N ARG A 144 12.15 5.82 -5.77
CA ARG A 144 11.77 4.41 -5.79
C ARG A 144 10.71 4.12 -4.72
N TYR A 145 9.60 3.55 -5.16
CA TYR A 145 8.49 3.16 -4.32
C TYR A 145 8.25 1.65 -4.38
N GLU A 146 8.41 0.97 -3.26
CA GLU A 146 8.48 -0.49 -3.21
C GLU A 146 7.19 -1.12 -2.69
N TRP A 147 6.94 -2.35 -3.16
CA TRP A 147 5.92 -3.25 -2.63
C TRP A 147 6.52 -4.63 -2.46
N LYS A 148 6.35 -5.24 -1.28
CA LYS A 148 6.85 -6.60 -1.01
C LYS A 148 5.77 -7.45 -0.39
N CYS A 149 5.72 -8.72 -0.78
CA CYS A 149 4.77 -9.66 -0.21
C CYS A 149 5.31 -11.08 -0.19
N ASN A 150 4.66 -11.96 0.57
CA ASN A 150 4.93 -13.39 0.48
C ASN A 150 4.67 -13.87 -0.96
N ALA A 151 5.58 -14.67 -1.54
CA ALA A 151 5.47 -15.17 -2.90
C ALA A 151 4.18 -15.98 -3.15
N LEU A 152 3.64 -16.62 -2.11
CA LEU A 152 2.37 -17.36 -2.12
C LEU A 152 1.13 -16.44 -2.03
N ASN A 153 1.30 -15.17 -1.64
CA ASN A 153 0.19 -14.22 -1.56
C ASN A 153 -0.16 -13.66 -2.94
N LEU A 154 -0.81 -14.49 -3.76
CA LEU A 154 -1.22 -14.13 -5.12
C LEU A 154 -2.11 -12.88 -5.15
N LYS A 155 -3.00 -12.69 -4.16
CA LYS A 155 -3.85 -11.49 -4.08
C LYS A 155 -3.00 -10.21 -4.00
N SER A 156 -1.97 -10.20 -3.15
CA SER A 156 -1.04 -9.07 -3.03
C SER A 156 -0.18 -8.88 -4.28
N ARG A 157 0.29 -9.97 -4.91
CA ARG A 157 1.07 -9.88 -6.16
C ARG A 157 0.25 -9.27 -7.29
N TYR A 158 -1.00 -9.69 -7.43
CA TYR A 158 -1.93 -9.10 -8.39
C TYR A 158 -2.23 -7.63 -8.07
N ALA A 159 -2.38 -7.27 -6.79
CA ALA A 159 -2.57 -5.88 -6.39
C ALA A 159 -1.38 -5.00 -6.80
N ALA A 160 -0.16 -5.43 -6.51
CA ALA A 160 1.06 -4.71 -6.91
C ALA A 160 1.10 -4.45 -8.43
N GLN A 161 0.90 -5.49 -9.24
CA GLN A 161 0.88 -5.34 -10.70
C GLN A 161 -0.28 -4.47 -11.20
N ARG A 162 -1.48 -4.60 -10.62
CA ARG A 162 -2.63 -3.73 -10.95
C ARG A 162 -2.33 -2.27 -10.65
N LEU A 163 -1.65 -1.99 -9.54
CA LEU A 163 -1.30 -0.64 -9.09
C LEU A 163 -0.09 -0.05 -9.83
N GLY A 164 0.51 -0.78 -10.77
CA GLY A 164 1.60 -0.29 -11.61
C GLY A 164 3.01 -0.64 -11.14
N PHE A 165 3.16 -1.46 -10.09
CA PHE A 165 4.48 -1.91 -9.64
C PHE A 165 5.03 -3.00 -10.55
N SER A 166 6.21 -2.77 -11.12
CA SER A 166 6.97 -3.72 -11.94
C SER A 166 7.58 -4.83 -11.07
N TYR A 167 7.54 -6.07 -11.53
CA TYR A 167 8.12 -7.21 -10.81
C TYR A 167 9.66 -7.23 -10.93
N GLU A 168 10.37 -7.48 -9.84
CA GLU A 168 11.85 -7.48 -9.83
C GLU A 168 12.47 -8.82 -9.45
N GLY A 169 11.74 -9.69 -8.75
CA GLY A 169 12.22 -11.04 -8.41
C GLY A 169 11.65 -11.57 -7.11
N VAL A 170 12.10 -12.77 -6.74
CA VAL A 170 11.80 -13.39 -5.45
C VAL A 170 13.08 -13.66 -4.67
N PHE A 171 13.13 -13.16 -3.44
CA PHE A 171 14.18 -13.51 -2.49
C PHE A 171 13.74 -14.78 -1.75
N ARG A 172 14.49 -15.86 -1.98
CA ARG A 172 14.25 -17.18 -1.40
C ARG A 172 14.66 -17.18 0.07
N GLN A 173 13.87 -17.83 0.93
CA GLN A 173 14.13 -17.94 2.37
C GLN A 173 14.43 -16.60 3.05
N MET A 174 13.79 -15.53 2.58
CA MET A 174 14.04 -14.16 3.07
C MET A 174 13.76 -14.01 4.57
N SER A 175 12.78 -14.73 5.09
CA SER A 175 12.42 -14.69 6.51
C SER A 175 11.59 -15.90 6.93
N ILE A 176 11.40 -16.03 8.25
CA ILE A 176 10.42 -16.94 8.85
C ILE A 176 9.28 -16.07 9.39
N THR A 177 8.03 -16.37 9.02
CA THR A 177 6.84 -15.66 9.49
C THR A 177 5.83 -16.68 10.01
N LYS A 178 5.35 -16.51 11.25
CA LYS A 178 4.43 -17.44 11.92
C LYS A 178 4.90 -18.91 11.81
N GLY A 179 6.20 -19.13 12.06
CA GLY A 179 6.86 -20.44 12.01
C GLY A 179 7.05 -21.05 10.61
N ARG A 180 6.76 -20.33 9.53
CA ARG A 180 6.86 -20.83 8.14
C ARG A 180 7.88 -20.06 7.33
N ASN A 181 8.50 -20.73 6.37
CA ASN A 181 9.36 -20.10 5.37
C ASN A 181 8.58 -19.02 4.58
N ARG A 182 9.20 -17.87 4.38
CA ARG A 182 8.69 -16.80 3.51
C ARG A 182 9.71 -16.48 2.42
N ASN A 183 9.38 -16.89 1.20
CA ASN A 183 9.93 -16.29 0.00
C ASN A 183 9.24 -14.93 -0.21
N THR A 184 10.01 -13.88 -0.54
CA THR A 184 9.46 -12.53 -0.70
C THR A 184 9.52 -12.11 -2.15
N ALA A 185 8.38 -11.84 -2.77
CA ALA A 185 8.27 -11.24 -4.09
C ALA A 185 8.42 -9.72 -3.98
N TRP A 186 9.27 -9.16 -4.83
CA TRP A 186 9.63 -7.74 -4.87
C TRP A 186 9.06 -7.07 -6.10
N PHE A 187 8.48 -5.89 -5.88
CA PHE A 187 7.96 -5.03 -6.92
C PHE A 187 8.33 -3.58 -6.62
N ALA A 188 8.43 -2.75 -7.66
CA ALA A 188 8.71 -1.33 -7.50
C ALA A 188 8.08 -0.49 -8.61
N VAL A 189 7.85 0.78 -8.29
CA VAL A 189 7.66 1.88 -9.24
C VAL A 189 8.86 2.81 -9.10
N ILE A 190 9.35 3.38 -10.22
CA ILE A 190 10.38 4.43 -10.21
C ILE A 190 9.84 5.78 -10.66
N ASP A 191 10.57 6.84 -10.31
CA ASP A 191 10.30 8.24 -10.68
C ASP A 191 9.97 8.42 -12.17
N ASN A 192 10.72 7.78 -13.07
CA ASN A 192 10.50 7.88 -14.51
C ASN A 192 9.21 7.21 -15.00
N GLU A 193 8.66 6.25 -14.25
CA GLU A 193 7.38 5.62 -14.56
C GLU A 193 6.20 6.41 -13.99
N TRP A 194 6.45 7.18 -12.92
CA TRP A 194 5.42 7.87 -12.15
C TRP A 194 4.50 8.79 -12.96
N PRO A 195 4.97 9.66 -13.89
CA PRO A 195 4.08 10.53 -14.64
C PRO A 195 2.99 9.77 -15.42
N ARG A 196 3.35 8.62 -16.00
CA ARG A 196 2.41 7.75 -16.74
C ARG A 196 1.48 7.01 -15.78
N ILE A 197 2.00 6.55 -14.65
CA ILE A 197 1.21 5.86 -13.61
C ILE A 197 0.21 6.84 -12.98
N LYS A 198 0.63 8.05 -12.63
CA LYS A 198 -0.23 9.13 -12.13
C LYS A 198 -1.41 9.37 -13.08
N ALA A 199 -1.15 9.54 -14.37
CA ALA A 199 -2.19 9.71 -15.38
C ALA A 199 -3.14 8.50 -15.46
N ALA A 200 -2.62 7.27 -15.34
CA ALA A 200 -3.45 6.07 -15.27
C ALA A 200 -4.37 6.04 -14.04
N PHE A 201 -3.89 6.45 -12.87
CA PHE A 201 -4.71 6.57 -11.66
C PHE A 201 -5.75 7.67 -11.78
N GLU A 202 -5.39 8.85 -12.29
CA GLU A 202 -6.32 9.97 -12.46
C GLU A 202 -7.43 9.64 -13.46
N SER A 203 -7.09 8.97 -14.56
CA SER A 203 -8.08 8.44 -15.51
C SER A 203 -8.98 7.38 -14.86
N TYR A 204 -8.40 6.45 -14.08
CA TYR A 204 -9.16 5.41 -13.42
C TYR A 204 -10.11 5.96 -12.34
N LEU A 205 -9.66 6.94 -11.54
CA LEU A 205 -10.38 7.53 -10.41
C LEU A 205 -11.35 8.64 -10.82
N SER A 206 -11.30 9.11 -12.07
CA SER A 206 -12.28 10.04 -12.62
C SER A 206 -13.69 9.50 -12.46
N ASP A 207 -14.64 10.39 -12.15
CA ASP A 207 -16.04 10.01 -11.95
C ASP A 207 -16.66 9.46 -13.25
N ASP A 208 -16.19 9.94 -14.40
CA ASP A 208 -16.58 9.45 -15.73
C ASP A 208 -16.20 7.99 -15.99
N ASN A 209 -15.25 7.44 -15.21
CA ASN A 209 -14.83 6.05 -15.35
C ASN A 209 -15.70 5.08 -14.54
N PHE A 210 -16.72 5.53 -13.81
CA PHE A 210 -17.60 4.66 -13.02
C PHE A 210 -19.04 4.72 -13.55
N ASN A 211 -19.63 3.55 -13.79
CA ASN A 211 -21.04 3.46 -14.20
C ASN A 211 -21.99 3.63 -13.01
N TYR A 212 -23.30 3.60 -13.28
CA TYR A 212 -24.35 3.76 -12.26
C TYR A 212 -24.31 2.70 -11.13
N GLN A 213 -23.61 1.58 -11.31
CA GLN A 213 -23.39 0.54 -10.29
C GLN A 213 -22.05 0.71 -9.54
N GLN A 214 -21.38 1.85 -9.68
CA GLN A 214 -20.04 2.12 -9.13
C GLN A 214 -18.98 1.12 -9.61
N LYS A 215 -19.15 0.53 -10.79
CA LYS A 215 -18.15 -0.34 -11.42
C LYS A 215 -17.31 0.44 -12.43
N PRO A 216 -15.99 0.21 -12.47
CA PRO A 216 -15.13 0.90 -13.42
C PRO A 216 -15.42 0.46 -14.86
N ILE A 217 -15.49 1.41 -15.79
CA ILE A 217 -15.64 1.20 -17.24
C ILE A 217 -14.30 0.75 -17.82
N ILE A 218 -13.22 1.43 -17.47
CA ILE A 218 -11.83 1.08 -17.79
C ILE A 218 -11.15 0.57 -16.53
N SER A 219 -10.53 -0.61 -16.62
CA SER A 219 -9.79 -1.17 -15.50
C SER A 219 -8.46 -0.45 -15.27
N LEU A 220 -8.03 -0.31 -14.00
CA LEU A 220 -6.70 0.23 -13.71
C LEU A 220 -5.60 -0.63 -14.36
N SER A 221 -5.76 -1.95 -14.35
CA SER A 221 -4.79 -2.87 -14.95
C SER A 221 -4.58 -2.64 -16.46
N SER A 222 -5.63 -2.28 -17.22
CA SER A 222 -5.46 -1.96 -18.65
C SER A 222 -4.65 -0.68 -18.87
N LEU A 223 -4.69 0.25 -17.91
CA LEU A 223 -3.95 1.51 -17.98
C LEU A 223 -2.50 1.34 -17.49
N THR A 224 -2.28 0.53 -16.45
CA THR A 224 -0.95 0.36 -15.83
C THR A 224 -0.09 -0.71 -16.51
N LYS A 225 -0.69 -1.77 -17.06
CA LYS A 225 0.04 -2.89 -17.70
C LYS A 225 1.02 -2.45 -18.81
N PRO A 226 0.70 -1.50 -19.70
CA PRO A 226 1.64 -1.01 -20.72
C PRO A 226 2.81 -0.16 -20.17
N ILE A 227 2.81 0.14 -18.87
CA ILE A 227 3.86 0.93 -18.21
C ILE A 227 4.88 0.01 -17.53
N LEU A 228 4.47 -1.19 -17.10
CA LEU A 228 5.30 -2.12 -16.36
C LEU A 228 6.59 -2.47 -17.11
N TYR A 229 7.73 -2.29 -16.44
CA TYR A 229 9.03 -2.79 -16.92
C TYR A 229 9.05 -4.32 -17.03
N LYS A 230 8.43 -5.01 -16.06
CA LYS A 230 8.34 -6.48 -16.06
C LYS A 230 7.05 -6.96 -15.41
N ILE A 231 6.40 -7.89 -16.11
CA ILE A 231 5.21 -8.58 -15.62
C ILE A 231 5.65 -9.68 -14.64
N ASP A 232 4.86 -9.85 -13.58
CA ASP A 232 5.05 -10.93 -12.63
C ASP A 232 4.88 -12.30 -13.30
N ASN A 233 5.94 -13.11 -13.26
CA ASN A 233 5.95 -14.48 -13.75
C ASN A 233 5.42 -15.49 -12.72
N LYS A 234 5.01 -15.03 -11.53
CA LYS A 234 4.49 -15.84 -10.43
C LYS A 234 5.48 -16.89 -9.93
N GLU A 235 6.76 -16.55 -9.96
CA GLU A 235 7.80 -17.41 -9.40
C GLU A 235 7.50 -17.74 -7.92
N PHE A 236 7.58 -19.02 -7.55
CA PHE A 236 7.33 -19.53 -6.19
C PHE A 236 5.93 -19.26 -5.62
N SER A 237 4.90 -19.15 -6.48
CA SER A 237 3.49 -19.07 -6.06
C SER A 237 2.80 -20.43 -6.00
#